data_AF-A0A838I9P9-F1
#
_entry.id   AF-A0A838I9P9-F1
#
_cell.length_a   1.000
_cell.length_b   1.000
_cell.length_c   1.000
_cell.angle_alpha   90.00
_cell.angle_beta   90.00
_cell.angle_gamma   90.00
#
_symmetry.space_group_name_H-M   'P 1'
#
loop_
_entity.id
_entity.type
_entity.pdbx_description
1 polymer ?
#
loop_
_entity_poly.entity_id
_entity_poly.type
_entity_poly.pdbx_seq_one_letter_code
_entity_poly.pdbx_strand_id
1 'polypeptide(L)'
;MSTDRLAAPELVAVDITGVTRQAFILRGAVTAGAVYGLSTVGPFVGQAFAQDDGGDAEILNFALTLEYLEAAFYDQALKQVSGLSGEVKELATTLRDNENEHVDALKAAISDLGGTPVKAPGVDFGEAFANQKAFLALAQTL
;
A
#
# COMPACT_ATOMS: atom_id res chain seq x y z
N MET A 1 3.72 -14.28 32.58
CA MET A 1 3.34 -14.46 31.16
C MET A 1 4.37 -13.71 30.35
N SER A 2 5.24 -14.43 29.65
CA SER A 2 6.32 -13.83 28.85
C SER A 2 5.72 -13.04 27.69
N THR A 3 6.03 -11.75 27.63
CA THR A 3 5.97 -10.97 26.40
C THR A 3 7.11 -11.46 25.51
N ASP A 4 6.82 -12.44 24.67
CA ASP A 4 7.70 -12.79 23.56
C ASP A 4 7.62 -11.62 22.56
N ARG A 5 8.51 -10.64 22.75
CA ARG A 5 8.80 -9.63 21.75
C ARG A 5 9.24 -10.41 20.52
N LEU A 6 8.47 -10.30 19.43
CA LEU A 6 8.95 -10.61 18.09
C LEU A 6 10.15 -9.69 17.81
N ALA A 7 11.32 -10.09 18.29
CA ALA A 7 12.59 -9.46 17.97
C ALA A 7 12.96 -10.00 16.61
N ALA A 8 12.66 -9.25 15.55
CA ALA A 8 13.25 -9.43 14.23
C ALA A 8 14.58 -8.68 14.22
N PRO A 9 15.72 -9.32 14.57
CA PRO A 9 17.03 -8.67 14.65
C PRO A 9 17.48 -8.07 13.31
N GLU A 10 16.94 -8.54 12.18
CA GLU A 10 17.19 -7.95 10.87
C GLU A 10 16.66 -6.52 10.72
N LEU A 11 15.59 -6.14 11.44
CA LEU A 11 15.04 -4.78 11.39
C LEU A 11 15.89 -3.76 12.18
N VAL A 12 16.81 -4.24 13.03
CA VAL A 12 17.73 -3.39 13.80
C VAL A 12 18.83 -2.79 12.91
N ALA A 13 19.12 -3.43 11.77
CA ALA A 13 20.13 -2.96 10.81
C ALA A 13 19.59 -1.90 9.83
N VAL A 14 18.27 -1.77 9.72
CA VAL A 14 17.63 -0.70 8.94
C VAL A 14 17.53 0.52 9.84
N ASP A 15 18.53 1.39 9.77
CA ASP A 15 18.51 2.65 10.49
C ASP A 15 17.47 3.60 9.87
N ILE A 16 16.31 3.71 10.52
CA ILE A 16 15.24 4.65 10.16
C ILE A 16 15.46 6.01 10.84
N THR A 17 16.52 6.17 11.65
CA THR A 17 16.78 7.43 12.35
C THR A 17 17.21 8.49 11.33
N GLY A 18 16.45 9.58 11.25
CA GLY A 18 16.72 10.71 10.35
C GLY A 18 15.68 10.94 9.24
N VAL A 19 14.70 10.05 9.06
CA VAL A 19 13.54 10.33 8.19
C VAL A 19 12.39 10.85 9.05
N THR A 20 12.00 12.12 8.87
CA THR A 20 10.80 12.64 9.53
C THR A 20 9.56 11.99 8.94
N ARG A 21 8.47 11.88 9.70
CA ARG A 21 7.18 11.31 9.23
C ARG A 21 6.71 11.98 7.95
N GLN A 22 6.81 13.31 7.93
CA GLN A 22 6.54 14.16 6.77
C GLN A 22 7.45 13.82 5.59
N ALA A 23 8.74 13.57 5.81
CA ALA A 23 9.67 13.17 4.75
C ALA A 23 9.40 11.75 4.24
N PHE A 24 8.95 10.82 5.09
CA PHE A 24 8.57 9.48 4.66
C PHE A 24 7.32 9.52 3.76
N ILE A 25 6.26 10.18 4.22
CA ILE A 25 5.02 10.37 3.45
C ILE A 25 5.31 11.13 2.16
N LEU A 26 6.08 12.22 2.21
CA LEU A 26 6.44 13.00 1.02
C LEU A 26 7.22 12.17 -0.01
N ARG A 27 8.18 11.36 0.44
CA ARG A 27 8.98 10.52 -0.46
C ARG A 27 8.14 9.42 -1.09
N GLY A 28 7.31 8.73 -0.30
CA GLY A 28 6.36 7.72 -0.81
C GLY A 28 5.38 8.34 -1.83
N ALA A 29 4.85 9.51 -1.50
CA ALA A 29 3.96 10.28 -2.36
C ALA A 29 4.59 10.74 -3.68
N VAL A 30 5.84 11.19 -3.67
CA VAL A 30 6.55 11.61 -4.89
C VAL A 30 6.80 10.43 -5.81
N THR A 31 7.23 9.29 -5.25
CA THR A 31 7.44 8.06 -6.03
C THR A 31 6.13 7.58 -6.63
N ALA A 32 5.07 7.48 -5.83
CA ALA A 32 3.74 7.11 -6.31
C ALA A 32 3.21 8.13 -7.34
N GLY A 33 3.33 9.43 -7.09
CA GLY A 33 2.87 10.48 -8.00
C GLY A 33 3.63 10.53 -9.33
N ALA A 34 4.89 10.11 -9.37
CA ALA A 34 5.66 9.97 -10.60
C ALA A 34 5.17 8.79 -11.47
N VAL A 35 4.62 7.75 -10.85
CA VAL A 35 4.08 6.56 -11.54
C VAL A 35 2.60 6.74 -11.90
N TYR A 36 1.78 7.20 -10.94
CA TYR A 36 0.32 7.27 -11.01
C TYR A 36 -0.23 8.66 -11.39
N GLY A 37 0.63 9.68 -11.52
CA GLY A 37 0.26 11.07 -11.76
C GLY A 37 -0.11 11.83 -10.47
N LEU A 38 0.33 13.09 -10.35
CA LEU A 38 0.13 13.89 -9.14
C LEU A 38 -1.35 14.11 -8.76
N SER A 39 -2.28 14.04 -9.72
CA SER A 39 -3.72 14.22 -9.47
C SER A 39 -4.37 13.06 -8.73
N THR A 40 -3.82 11.84 -8.84
CA THR A 40 -4.36 10.66 -8.16
C THR A 40 -3.84 10.59 -6.73
N VAL A 41 -2.56 10.91 -6.49
CA VAL A 41 -1.96 10.86 -5.14
C VAL A 41 -2.20 12.12 -4.31
N GLY A 42 -2.39 13.27 -4.94
CA GLY A 42 -2.46 14.59 -4.28
C GLY A 42 -3.45 14.70 -3.11
N PRO A 43 -4.70 14.22 -3.22
CA PRO A 43 -5.67 14.25 -2.13
C PRO A 43 -5.22 13.46 -0.89
N PHE A 44 -4.58 12.30 -1.10
CA PHE A 44 -4.09 11.43 -0.01
C PHE A 44 -2.92 12.06 0.74
N VAL A 45 -2.05 12.75 0.01
CA VAL A 45 -0.90 13.48 0.55
C VAL A 45 -1.37 14.67 1.38
N GLY A 46 -2.30 15.47 0.85
CA GLY A 46 -2.89 16.59 1.57
C GLY A 46 -3.61 16.16 2.84
N GLN A 47 -4.32 15.04 2.82
CA GLN A 47 -5.00 14.50 3.99
C GLN A 47 -4.02 13.97 5.04
N ALA A 48 -2.94 13.31 4.63
CA ALA A 48 -1.88 12.86 5.52
C ALA A 48 -1.07 14.01 6.15
N PHE A 49 -0.96 15.16 5.47
CA PHE A 49 -0.31 16.37 6.00
C PHE A 49 -1.24 17.25 6.85
N ALA A 50 -2.56 17.23 6.60
CA ALA A 50 -3.52 18.08 7.30
C ALA A 50 -3.85 17.60 8.73
N GLN A 51 -3.39 16.40 9.09
CA GLN A 51 -3.72 15.72 10.32
C GLN A 51 -2.45 15.73 11.23
N ASP A 52 -2.01 16.95 11.54
CA ASP A 52 -0.68 17.31 12.09
C ASP A 52 -0.41 16.78 13.53
N ASP A 53 -1.36 16.04 14.13
CA ASP A 53 -1.27 15.38 15.44
C ASP A 53 -1.19 13.83 15.35
N GLY A 54 -1.08 13.28 14.14
CA GLY A 54 -1.21 11.84 13.86
C GLY A 54 -0.23 10.91 14.59
N GLY A 55 -0.74 10.14 15.54
CA GLY A 55 -0.02 9.02 16.19
C GLY A 55 0.20 7.84 15.25
N ASP A 56 0.55 6.67 15.80
CA ASP A 56 0.82 5.45 15.00
C ASP A 56 -0.35 5.08 14.07
N ALA A 57 -1.60 5.39 14.46
CA ALA A 57 -2.80 5.20 13.64
C ALA A 57 -2.76 5.97 12.29
N GLU A 58 -2.06 7.10 12.21
CA GLU A 58 -1.93 7.85 10.95
C GLU A 58 -1.05 7.12 9.95
N ILE A 59 0.09 6.62 10.44
CA ILE A 59 1.07 5.89 9.65
C ILE A 59 0.42 4.60 9.14
N LEU A 60 -0.35 3.93 9.99
CA LEU A 60 -1.11 2.76 9.59
C LEU A 60 -2.24 3.09 8.61
N ASN A 61 -2.89 4.26 8.70
CA ASN A 61 -3.87 4.69 7.71
C ASN A 61 -3.25 5.02 6.35
N PHE A 62 -2.04 5.57 6.34
CA PHE A 62 -1.26 5.74 5.11
C PHE A 62 -0.93 4.37 4.50
N ALA A 63 -0.42 3.42 5.29
CA ALA A 63 -0.17 2.05 4.85
C ALA A 63 -1.45 1.37 4.34
N LEU A 64 -2.58 1.51 5.05
CA LEU A 64 -3.87 0.94 4.65
C LEU A 64 -4.32 1.47 3.28
N THR A 65 -3.99 2.71 2.95
CA THR A 65 -4.28 3.28 1.64
C THR A 65 -3.45 2.61 0.53
N LEU A 66 -2.19 2.26 0.81
CA LEU A 66 -1.33 1.52 -0.13
C LEU A 66 -1.83 0.09 -0.32
N GLU A 67 -2.17 -0.61 0.77
CA GLU A 67 -2.73 -1.97 0.68
C GLU A 67 -4.04 -1.99 -0.12
N TYR A 68 -4.90 -0.97 0.03
CA TYR A 68 -6.09 -0.86 -0.81
C TYR A 68 -5.78 -0.67 -2.29
N LEU A 69 -4.76 0.13 -2.61
CA LEU A 69 -4.30 0.33 -4.00
C LEU A 69 -3.82 -1.01 -4.58
N GLU A 70 -2.99 -1.75 -3.86
CA GLU A 70 -2.40 -3.01 -4.32
C GLU A 70 -3.44 -4.14 -4.41
N ALA A 71 -4.29 -4.29 -3.39
CA ALA A 71 -5.41 -5.23 -3.42
C ALA A 71 -6.31 -4.96 -4.65
N ALA A 72 -6.68 -3.70 -4.89
CA ALA A 72 -7.48 -3.34 -6.06
C ALA A 72 -6.72 -3.56 -7.38
N PHE A 73 -5.40 -3.34 -7.42
CA PHE A 73 -4.56 -3.57 -8.59
C PHE A 73 -4.59 -5.04 -9.01
N TYR A 74 -4.26 -5.97 -8.11
CA TYR A 74 -4.22 -7.40 -8.43
C TYR A 74 -5.61 -7.96 -8.72
N ASP A 75 -6.63 -7.47 -8.01
CA ASP A 75 -8.01 -7.91 -8.21
C ASP A 75 -8.57 -7.46 -9.58
N GLN A 76 -8.18 -6.28 -10.05
CA GLN A 76 -8.46 -5.81 -11.41
C GLN A 76 -7.61 -6.55 -12.46
N ALA A 77 -6.33 -6.80 -12.19
CA ALA A 77 -5.43 -7.50 -13.11
C ALA A 77 -5.96 -8.90 -13.46
N LEU A 78 -6.40 -9.67 -12.46
CA LEU A 78 -6.95 -11.01 -12.63
C LEU A 78 -8.25 -11.04 -13.47
N LYS A 79 -8.96 -9.89 -13.56
CA LYS A 79 -10.20 -9.73 -14.32
C LYS A 79 -9.98 -9.18 -15.73
N GLN A 80 -9.04 -8.24 -15.88
CA GLN A 80 -8.92 -7.40 -17.07
C GLN A 80 -7.75 -7.79 -17.98
N VAL A 81 -6.67 -8.36 -17.45
CA VAL A 81 -5.50 -8.70 -18.26
C VAL A 81 -5.78 -9.94 -19.09
N SER A 82 -6.05 -9.74 -20.38
CA SER A 82 -6.21 -10.84 -21.32
C SER A 82 -4.93 -11.67 -21.42
N GLY A 83 -5.05 -12.99 -21.19
CA GLY A 83 -3.93 -13.93 -21.30
C GLY A 83 -3.07 -14.10 -20.05
N LEU A 84 -3.41 -13.45 -18.92
CA LEU A 84 -2.73 -13.71 -17.64
C LEU A 84 -2.85 -15.20 -17.28
N SER A 85 -1.72 -15.91 -17.25
CA SER A 85 -1.70 -17.37 -17.12
C SER A 85 -0.40 -17.88 -16.49
N GLY A 86 -0.38 -19.18 -16.16
CA GLY A 86 0.75 -19.84 -15.52
C GLY A 86 1.16 -19.19 -14.20
N GLU A 87 2.47 -19.19 -13.95
CA GLU A 87 3.08 -18.67 -12.72
C GLU A 87 2.70 -17.23 -12.42
N VAL A 88 2.52 -16.38 -13.44
CA VAL A 88 2.16 -14.97 -13.25
C VAL A 88 0.74 -14.83 -12.69
N LYS A 89 -0.21 -15.65 -13.15
CA LYS A 89 -1.58 -15.64 -12.62
C LYS A 89 -1.62 -16.18 -11.19
N GLU A 90 -0.87 -17.24 -10.92
CA GLU A 90 -0.76 -17.80 -9.57
C GLU A 90 -0.19 -16.78 -8.61
N LEU A 91 0.93 -16.12 -8.97
CA LEU A 91 1.54 -15.09 -8.15
C LEU A 91 0.61 -13.88 -7.93
N ALA A 92 -0.06 -13.38 -8.98
CA ALA A 92 -1.02 -12.30 -8.85
C ALA A 92 -2.21 -12.67 -7.94
N THR A 93 -2.59 -13.95 -7.91
CA THR A 93 -3.64 -14.46 -7.02
C THR A 93 -3.16 -14.47 -5.56
N THR A 94 -1.95 -14.97 -5.32
CA THR A 94 -1.33 -14.97 -3.99
C THR A 94 -1.17 -13.55 -3.44
N LEU A 95 -0.63 -12.64 -4.25
CA LEU A 95 -0.44 -11.24 -3.85
C LEU A 95 -1.77 -10.56 -3.54
N ARG A 96 -2.80 -10.73 -4.39
CA ARG A 96 -4.16 -10.28 -4.08
C ARG A 96 -4.62 -10.76 -2.70
N ASP A 97 -4.42 -12.04 -2.39
CA ASP A 97 -4.87 -12.61 -1.12
C ASP A 97 -4.08 -12.04 0.07
N ASN A 98 -2.76 -11.86 -0.08
CA ASN A 98 -1.93 -11.22 0.93
C ASN A 98 -2.34 -9.77 1.18
N GLU A 99 -2.56 -8.97 0.14
CA GLU A 99 -2.92 -7.56 0.34
C GLU A 99 -4.31 -7.40 0.99
N ASN A 100 -5.24 -8.34 0.74
CA ASN A 100 -6.51 -8.36 1.47
C ASN A 100 -6.32 -8.72 2.95
N GLU A 101 -5.43 -9.66 3.26
CA GLU A 101 -5.06 -9.98 4.65
C GLU A 101 -4.38 -8.79 5.34
N HIS A 102 -3.50 -8.07 4.63
CA HIS A 102 -2.87 -6.85 5.13
C HIS A 102 -3.89 -5.74 5.40
N VAL A 103 -4.84 -5.51 4.49
CA VAL A 103 -5.96 -4.57 4.68
C VAL A 103 -6.69 -4.89 5.99
N ASP A 104 -7.06 -6.14 6.22
CA ASP A 104 -7.79 -6.52 7.43
C ASP A 104 -6.95 -6.39 8.69
N ALA A 105 -5.67 -6.77 8.64
CA ALA A 105 -4.72 -6.59 9.74
C ALA A 105 -4.52 -5.12 10.10
N LEU A 106 -4.36 -4.24 9.12
CA LEU A 106 -4.18 -2.80 9.35
C LEU A 106 -5.45 -2.17 9.91
N LYS A 107 -6.63 -2.51 9.39
CA LYS A 107 -7.91 -2.02 9.95
C LYS A 107 -8.08 -2.41 11.42
N ALA A 108 -7.70 -3.62 11.79
CA ALA A 108 -7.71 -4.08 13.17
C ALA A 108 -6.72 -3.26 14.01
N ALA A 109 -5.46 -3.15 13.58
CA ALA A 109 -4.43 -2.41 14.32
C ALA A 109 -4.76 -0.92 14.50
N ILE A 110 -5.31 -0.27 13.47
CA ILE A 110 -5.78 1.13 13.56
C ILE A 110 -6.88 1.26 14.61
N SER A 111 -7.84 0.33 14.61
CA SER A 111 -8.95 0.32 15.57
C SER A 111 -8.46 0.08 17.00
N ASP A 112 -7.50 -0.81 17.20
CA ASP A 112 -6.89 -1.10 18.50
C ASP A 112 -6.12 0.10 19.08
N LEU A 113 -5.57 0.95 18.22
CA LEU A 113 -4.94 2.22 18.61
C LEU A 113 -5.95 3.35 18.84
N GLY A 114 -7.26 3.07 18.73
CA GLY A 114 -8.33 4.06 18.86
C GLY A 114 -8.48 4.97 17.62
N GLY A 115 -7.79 4.65 16.53
CA GLY A 115 -7.93 5.32 15.24
C GLY A 115 -9.15 4.84 14.47
N THR A 116 -9.53 5.60 13.44
CA THR A 116 -10.56 5.17 12.48
C THR A 116 -9.90 4.74 11.19
N PRO A 117 -10.10 3.49 10.72
CA PRO A 117 -9.58 3.06 9.42
C PRO A 117 -10.14 3.90 8.28
N VAL A 118 -9.27 4.37 7.39
CA VAL A 118 -9.68 5.07 6.17
C VAL A 118 -10.48 4.15 5.25
N LYS A 119 -11.35 4.73 4.44
CA LYS A 119 -12.12 3.99 3.44
C LYS A 119 -11.26 3.72 2.21
N ALA A 120 -11.46 2.56 1.58
CA ALA A 120 -10.85 2.24 0.31
C ALA A 120 -11.17 3.32 -0.74
N PRO A 121 -10.14 3.89 -1.42
CA PRO A 121 -10.36 4.82 -2.51
C PRO A 121 -10.81 4.08 -3.78
N GLY A 122 -11.47 4.81 -4.67
CA GLY A 122 -11.59 4.38 -6.06
C GLY A 122 -10.25 4.57 -6.77
N VAL A 123 -9.79 3.55 -7.49
CA VAL A 123 -8.52 3.56 -8.22
C VAL A 123 -8.71 3.19 -9.68
N ASP A 124 -8.03 3.93 -10.55
CA ASP A 124 -7.98 3.71 -11.99
C ASP A 124 -6.53 3.54 -12.41
N PHE A 125 -6.20 2.37 -12.97
CA PHE A 125 -4.86 2.02 -13.41
C PHE A 125 -4.64 2.28 -14.91
N GLY A 126 -5.60 2.89 -15.60
CA GLY A 126 -5.53 3.23 -17.02
C GLY A 126 -5.14 2.03 -17.88
N GLU A 127 -4.08 2.20 -18.68
CA GLU A 127 -3.61 1.19 -19.64
C GLU A 127 -2.77 0.05 -19.01
N ALA A 128 -2.64 0.00 -17.68
CA ALA A 128 -1.84 -1.00 -16.99
C ALA A 128 -2.29 -2.45 -17.29
N PHE A 129 -3.55 -2.65 -17.66
CA PHE A 129 -4.09 -3.98 -17.94
C PHE A 129 -4.17 -4.33 -19.42
N ALA A 130 -3.64 -3.49 -20.32
CA ALA A 130 -3.70 -3.71 -21.76
C ALA A 130 -3.09 -5.05 -22.22
N ASN A 131 -2.05 -5.52 -21.54
CA ASN A 131 -1.44 -6.84 -21.74
C ASN A 131 -0.54 -7.20 -20.55
N GLN A 132 -0.08 -8.46 -20.48
CA GLN A 132 0.78 -8.94 -19.39
C GLN A 132 2.06 -8.11 -19.21
N LYS A 133 2.65 -7.56 -20.29
CA LYS A 133 3.85 -6.72 -20.18
C LYS A 133 3.55 -5.39 -19.49
N ALA A 134 2.43 -4.75 -19.83
CA ALA A 134 1.98 -3.52 -19.17
C ALA A 134 1.68 -3.78 -17.69
N PHE A 135 1.00 -4.89 -17.39
CA PHE A 135 0.71 -5.31 -16.02
C PHE A 135 1.98 -5.51 -15.21
N LEU A 136 2.93 -6.31 -15.72
CA LEU A 136 4.19 -6.59 -15.04
C LEU A 136 5.05 -5.33 -14.84
N ALA A 137 5.01 -4.40 -15.78
CA ALA A 137 5.73 -3.14 -15.65
C ALA A 137 5.22 -2.30 -14.47
N LEU A 138 3.90 -2.28 -14.24
CA LEU A 138 3.33 -1.57 -13.10
C LEU A 138 3.50 -2.37 -11.80
N ALA A 139 3.29 -3.69 -11.85
CA ALA A 139 3.44 -4.59 -10.70
C ALA A 139 4.84 -4.56 -10.07
N GLN A 140 5.88 -4.20 -10.82
CA GLN A 140 7.25 -4.07 -10.30
C GLN A 140 7.51 -2.76 -9.53
N THR A 141 6.55 -1.84 -9.52
CA THR A 141 6.68 -0.51 -8.90
C THR A 141 5.76 -0.30 -7.69
N LEU A 142 4.84 -1.24 -7.50
CA LEU A 142 4.07 -1.44 -6.28
C LEU A 142 4.92 -2.31 -5.36
#